data_AF-A0A1Z9Q5K0-F1
#
_entry.id   AF-A0A1Z9Q5K0-F1
#
_cell.length_a   1.000
_cell.length_b   1.000
_cell.length_c   1.000
_cell.angle_alpha   90.00
_cell.angle_beta   90.00
_cell.angle_gamma   90.00
#
_symmetry.space_group_name_H-M   'P 1'
#
loop_
_entity.id
_entity.type
_entity.pdbx_description
1 polymer ?
#
loop_
_entity_poly.entity_id
_entity_poly.type
_entity_poly.pdbx_seq_one_letter_code
_entity_poly.pdbx_strand_id
1 'polypeptide(L)'
;MKEVSKWSPNYEKKVNAYQKKDLDNIRPVLQEAKRIWHDEWVRQGRTDNGTCCGGKGIQIWYLKPRGRSAKETTVINCPPVQGNQSAYASVQPALDFLKSKDIESWYYDGWMD
;
A
#
# COMPACT_ATOMS: atom_id res chain seq x y z
N MET A 1 -1.12 -16.55 1.83
CA MET A 1 -0.09 -16.01 0.92
C MET A 1 0.42 -17.12 0.01
N LYS A 2 1.01 -16.79 -1.14
CA LYS A 2 1.64 -17.75 -2.06
C LYS A 2 2.93 -17.18 -2.66
N GLU A 3 3.99 -17.97 -2.66
CA GLU A 3 5.23 -17.63 -3.36
C GLU A 3 5.03 -17.72 -4.89
N VAL A 4 5.27 -16.62 -5.61
CA VAL A 4 5.15 -16.52 -7.08
C VAL A 4 6.15 -15.52 -7.66
N SER A 5 6.43 -15.63 -8.95
CA SER A 5 7.27 -14.66 -9.68
C SER A 5 6.67 -13.26 -9.69
N LYS A 6 7.51 -12.23 -9.56
CA LYS A 6 7.09 -10.82 -9.77
C LYS A 6 6.75 -10.60 -11.25
N TRP A 7 5.69 -9.84 -11.53
CA TRP A 7 5.36 -9.28 -12.85
C TRP A 7 4.97 -10.27 -13.94
N SER A 8 5.85 -11.22 -14.27
CA SER A 8 5.71 -12.23 -15.30
C SER A 8 6.01 -13.62 -14.72
N PRO A 9 5.33 -14.68 -15.19
CA PRO A 9 5.59 -16.04 -14.70
C PRO A 9 7.05 -16.50 -14.83
N ASN A 10 7.76 -15.98 -15.83
CA ASN A 10 9.14 -16.35 -16.14
C ASN A 10 10.18 -15.44 -15.45
N TYR A 11 9.75 -14.51 -14.60
CA TYR A 11 10.68 -13.64 -13.89
C TYR A 11 11.36 -14.39 -12.75
N GLU A 12 12.68 -14.24 -12.63
CA GLU A 12 13.50 -15.02 -11.70
C GLU A 12 13.18 -14.72 -10.23
N LYS A 13 12.91 -13.45 -9.90
CA LYS A 13 12.64 -13.06 -8.51
C LYS A 13 11.22 -13.41 -8.10
N LYS A 14 11.11 -14.16 -7.01
CA LYS A 14 9.85 -14.53 -6.38
C LYS A 14 9.50 -13.62 -5.20
N VAL A 15 8.22 -13.59 -4.86
CA VAL A 15 7.64 -12.84 -3.73
C VAL A 15 6.52 -13.62 -3.07
N ASN A 16 6.30 -13.34 -1.79
CA ASN A 16 5.10 -13.77 -1.09
C ASN A 16 3.93 -12.85 -1.43
N ALA A 17 3.08 -13.30 -2.35
CA ALA A 17 1.93 -12.53 -2.76
C ALA A 17 0.69 -12.89 -1.95
N TYR A 18 -0.07 -11.86 -1.55
CA TYR A 18 -1.38 -12.02 -0.94
C TYR A 18 -2.40 -12.47 -1.98
N GLN A 19 -3.35 -13.30 -1.54
CA GLN A 19 -4.52 -13.68 -2.31
C GLN A 19 -5.76 -13.05 -1.66
N LYS A 20 -6.92 -13.12 -2.34
CA LYS A 20 -8.19 -12.55 -1.84
C LYS A 20 -8.49 -12.95 -0.39
N LYS A 21 -8.39 -14.24 -0.06
CA LYS A 21 -8.60 -14.75 1.31
C LYS A 21 -7.65 -14.14 2.34
N ASP A 22 -6.42 -13.85 1.93
CA ASP A 22 -5.42 -13.27 2.83
C ASP A 22 -5.76 -11.80 3.09
N LEU A 23 -6.20 -11.07 2.05
CA LEU A 23 -6.69 -9.69 2.17
C LEU A 23 -7.88 -9.59 3.11
N ASP A 24 -8.83 -10.54 3.02
CA ASP A 24 -9.99 -10.57 3.90
C ASP A 24 -9.56 -10.75 5.38
N ASN A 25 -8.56 -11.59 5.63
CA ASN A 25 -8.02 -11.84 6.98
C ASN A 25 -7.27 -10.64 7.56
N ILE A 26 -6.47 -9.94 6.74
CA ILE A 26 -5.69 -8.77 7.21
C ILE A 26 -6.49 -7.47 7.15
N ARG A 27 -7.74 -7.50 6.66
CA ARG A 27 -8.57 -6.30 6.48
C ARG A 27 -8.65 -5.42 7.73
N PRO A 28 -8.82 -5.93 8.97
CA PRO A 28 -8.80 -5.09 10.16
C PRO A 28 -7.47 -4.36 10.36
N VAL A 29 -6.35 -5.04 10.08
CA VAL A 29 -5.00 -4.45 10.15
C VAL A 29 -4.83 -3.35 9.11
N LEU A 30 -5.33 -3.56 7.88
CA LEU A 30 -5.28 -2.54 6.82
C LEU A 30 -6.12 -1.31 7.17
N GLN A 31 -7.29 -1.49 7.81
CA GLN A 31 -8.11 -0.37 8.27
C GLN A 31 -7.43 0.42 9.39
N GLU A 32 -6.77 -0.26 10.31
CA GLU A 32 -6.03 0.40 11.38
C GLU A 32 -4.82 1.17 10.84
N ALA A 33 -4.06 0.59 9.90
CA ALA A 33 -2.98 1.28 9.21
C ALA A 33 -3.48 2.54 8.48
N LYS A 34 -4.65 2.45 7.83
CA LYS A 34 -5.30 3.61 7.19
C LYS A 34 -5.64 4.71 8.20
N ARG A 35 -6.15 4.33 9.37
CA ARG A 35 -6.46 5.27 10.46
C ARG A 35 -5.18 5.95 10.96
N ILE A 36 -4.12 5.18 11.20
CA ILE A 36 -2.81 5.70 11.62
C ILE A 36 -2.27 6.72 10.62
N TRP A 37 -2.33 6.43 9.31
CA TRP A 37 -1.89 7.38 8.28
C TRP A 37 -2.71 8.67 8.32
N HIS A 38 -4.04 8.55 8.37
CA HIS A 38 -4.92 9.72 8.47
C HIS A 38 -4.61 10.55 9.72
N ASP A 39 -4.48 9.92 10.88
CA ASP A 39 -4.24 10.61 12.15
C ASP A 39 -2.88 11.31 12.17
N GLU A 40 -1.86 10.72 11.55
CA GLU A 40 -0.56 11.38 11.37
C GLU A 40 -0.67 12.61 10.47
N TRP A 41 -1.38 12.52 9.35
CA TRP A 41 -1.63 13.68 8.50
C TRP A 41 -2.40 14.79 9.24
N VAL A 42 -3.38 14.41 10.07
CA VAL A 42 -4.07 15.36 10.95
C VAL A 42 -3.12 16.00 11.95
N ARG A 43 -2.26 15.21 12.58
CA ARG A 43 -1.24 15.69 13.54
C ARG A 43 -0.25 16.66 12.91
N GLN A 44 0.08 16.47 11.63
CA GLN A 44 0.91 17.37 10.83
C GLN A 44 0.19 18.65 10.35
N GLY A 45 -1.09 18.84 10.70
CA GLY A 45 -1.85 20.05 10.38
C GLY A 45 -2.72 19.95 9.13
N ARG A 46 -2.95 18.74 8.58
CA ARG A 46 -3.80 18.50 7.40
C ARG A 46 -3.37 19.29 6.15
N THR A 47 -2.07 19.48 5.97
CA THR A 47 -1.55 20.23 4.82
C THR A 47 -1.80 19.50 3.51
N ASP A 48 -2.05 20.26 2.45
CA ASP A 48 -2.15 19.79 1.06
C ASP A 48 -0.96 20.31 0.25
N ASN A 49 0.24 19.91 0.67
CA ASN A 49 1.49 20.24 -0.04
C ASN A 49 1.78 19.21 -1.13
N GLY A 50 2.27 19.71 -2.27
CA GLY A 50 2.65 18.91 -3.43
C GLY A 50 1.62 19.01 -4.55
N THR A 51 1.58 17.98 -5.40
CA THR A 51 0.67 17.92 -6.54
C THR A 51 -0.35 16.80 -6.35
N CYS A 52 -1.52 16.98 -6.97
CA CYS A 52 -2.49 15.90 -7.09
C CYS A 52 -1.89 14.79 -7.97
N CYS A 53 -1.90 13.56 -7.46
CA CYS A 53 -1.41 12.38 -8.17
C CYS A 53 -2.46 11.28 -8.02
N GLY A 54 -2.69 10.53 -9.10
CA GLY A 54 -3.65 9.44 -9.13
C GLY A 54 -3.14 8.22 -8.40
N GLY A 55 -4.02 7.54 -7.65
CA GLY A 55 -3.76 6.22 -7.07
C GLY A 55 -2.68 6.13 -5.99
N LYS A 56 -2.30 7.25 -5.38
CA LYS A 56 -1.40 7.29 -4.20
C LYS A 56 -1.89 6.36 -3.10
N GLY A 57 -0.97 5.61 -2.50
CA GLY A 57 -1.34 4.67 -1.45
C GLY A 57 -0.22 3.75 -0.98
N ILE A 58 -0.60 2.80 -0.15
CA ILE A 58 0.28 1.70 0.27
C ILE A 58 -0.05 0.48 -0.59
N GLN A 59 1.00 -0.10 -1.18
CA GLN A 59 0.93 -1.26 -2.05
C GLN A 59 1.51 -2.50 -1.39
N ILE A 60 1.03 -3.65 -1.86
CA ILE A 60 1.56 -4.98 -1.53
C ILE A 60 1.68 -5.81 -2.81
N TRP A 61 2.38 -6.95 -2.72
CA TRP A 61 2.32 -7.98 -3.75
C TRP A 61 1.00 -8.73 -3.68
N TYR A 62 0.21 -8.67 -4.75
CA TYR A 62 -1.07 -9.36 -4.87
C TYR A 62 -1.09 -10.32 -6.04
N LEU A 63 -1.64 -11.51 -5.81
CA LEU A 63 -1.91 -12.51 -6.82
C LEU A 63 -3.42 -12.57 -7.09
N LYS A 64 -3.83 -12.02 -8.24
CA LYS A 64 -5.22 -12.10 -8.69
C LYS A 64 -5.70 -13.56 -8.82
N PRO A 65 -7.02 -13.84 -8.67
CA PRO A 65 -7.56 -15.16 -8.92
C PRO A 65 -7.16 -15.67 -10.31
N ARG A 66 -6.67 -16.92 -10.38
CA ARG A 66 -6.12 -17.55 -11.60
C ARG A 66 -4.90 -16.84 -12.21
N GLY A 67 -4.32 -15.87 -11.51
CA GLY A 67 -3.06 -15.24 -11.88
C GLY A 67 -1.87 -16.20 -11.74
N ARG A 68 -0.84 -15.98 -12.55
CA ARG A 68 0.42 -16.76 -12.53
C ARG A 68 1.62 -15.97 -11.99
N SER A 69 1.48 -14.66 -11.84
CA SER A 69 2.51 -13.76 -11.31
C SER A 69 1.88 -12.73 -10.38
N ALA A 70 2.67 -12.24 -9.42
CA ALA A 70 2.27 -11.16 -8.54
C ALA A 70 2.30 -9.81 -9.27
N LYS A 71 1.41 -8.91 -8.86
CA LYS A 71 1.44 -7.50 -9.22
C LYS A 71 1.33 -6.65 -7.97
N GLU A 72 1.93 -5.48 -8.02
CA GLU A 72 1.73 -4.46 -7.01
C GLU A 72 0.27 -4.01 -7.04
N THR A 73 -0.36 -3.87 -5.88
CA THR A 73 -1.76 -3.48 -5.78
C THR A 73 -1.93 -2.59 -4.56
N THR A 74 -2.54 -1.43 -4.76
CA THR A 74 -2.87 -0.49 -3.69
C THR A 74 -3.97 -1.09 -2.83
N VAL A 75 -3.68 -1.25 -1.54
CA VAL A 75 -4.61 -1.80 -0.55
C VAL A 75 -5.07 -0.77 0.48
N ILE A 76 -4.33 0.33 0.62
CA ILE A 76 -4.72 1.50 1.40
C ILE A 76 -4.54 2.72 0.51
N ASN A 77 -5.64 3.41 0.23
CA ASN A 77 -5.60 4.68 -0.49
C ASN A 77 -5.15 5.79 0.45
N CYS A 78 -4.38 6.73 -0.11
CA CYS A 78 -4.05 8.01 0.52
C CYS A 78 -5.32 8.71 1.06
N PRO A 79 -5.24 9.39 2.22
CA PRO A 79 -6.26 10.34 2.63
C PRO A 79 -6.67 11.28 1.48
N PRO A 80 -7.97 11.64 1.39
CA PRO A 80 -8.45 12.54 0.34
C PRO A 80 -7.77 13.91 0.46
N VAL A 81 -7.73 14.65 -0.65
CA VAL A 81 -7.19 16.03 -0.75
C VAL A 81 -5.75 16.20 -0.26
N GLN A 82 -4.98 15.12 -0.28
CA GLN A 82 -3.59 15.14 0.15
C GLN A 82 -2.65 15.11 -1.07
N GLY A 83 -1.89 16.18 -1.24
CA GLY A 83 -0.79 16.29 -2.18
C GLY A 83 0.30 15.26 -1.88
N ASN A 84 1.05 14.88 -2.91
CA ASN A 84 2.01 13.79 -2.85
C ASN A 84 3.12 13.99 -1.80
N GLN A 85 3.59 15.23 -1.60
CA GLN A 85 4.58 15.55 -0.56
C GLN A 85 4.01 15.34 0.85
N SER A 86 2.77 15.77 1.08
CA SER A 86 2.10 15.57 2.37
C SER A 86 1.81 14.08 2.62
N ALA A 87 1.45 13.35 1.58
CA ALA A 87 1.24 11.91 1.62
C ALA A 87 2.53 11.17 2.02
N TYR A 88 3.64 11.48 1.36
CA TYR A 88 4.96 10.93 1.68
C TYR A 88 5.40 11.26 3.12
N ALA A 89 5.17 12.49 3.59
CA ALA A 89 5.56 12.91 4.93
C ALA A 89 4.76 12.22 6.06
N SER A 90 3.55 11.75 5.79
CA SER A 90 2.63 11.21 6.81
C SER A 90 2.44 9.69 6.75
N VAL A 91 2.92 9.00 5.71
CA VAL A 91 2.68 7.57 5.51
C VAL A 91 3.53 6.66 6.42
N GLN A 92 4.69 7.15 6.89
CA GLN A 92 5.69 6.31 7.57
C GLN A 92 5.15 5.55 8.79
N PRO A 93 4.37 6.16 9.71
CA PRO A 93 3.84 5.42 10.86
C PRO A 93 2.91 4.26 10.48
N ALA A 94 2.18 4.38 9.37
CA ALA A 94 1.34 3.30 8.86
C ALA A 94 2.18 2.16 8.26
N LEU A 95 3.27 2.47 7.56
CA LEU A 95 4.23 1.47 7.07
C LEU A 95 4.91 0.73 8.22
N ASP A 96 5.33 1.46 9.26
CA ASP A 96 5.95 0.87 10.45
C ASP A 96 4.97 -0.05 11.20
N PHE A 97 3.71 0.36 11.31
CA PHE A 97 2.66 -0.49 11.87
C PHE A 97 2.44 -1.76 11.05
N LEU A 98 2.33 -1.67 9.72
CA LEU A 98 2.21 -2.85 8.85
C LEU A 98 3.42 -3.79 8.97
N LYS A 99 4.63 -3.22 9.02
CA LYS A 99 5.86 -3.98 9.25
C LYS A 99 5.84 -4.70 10.60
N SER A 100 5.32 -4.06 11.66
CA SER A 100 5.16 -4.70 12.99
C SER A 100 4.16 -5.86 13.01
N LYS A 101 3.36 -6.02 11.96
CA LYS A 101 2.41 -7.11 11.74
C LYS A 101 2.89 -8.10 10.68
N ASP A 102 4.18 -8.07 10.34
CA ASP A 102 4.81 -8.90 9.31
C ASP A 102 4.16 -8.75 7.92
N ILE A 103 3.67 -7.55 7.58
CA ILE A 103 3.11 -7.22 6.27
C ILE A 103 4.15 -6.46 5.44
N GLU A 104 4.68 -7.12 4.41
CA GLU A 104 5.55 -6.47 3.42
C GLU A 104 4.73 -5.49 2.57
N SER A 105 5.07 -4.21 2.66
CA SER A 105 4.36 -3.13 1.97
C SER A 105 5.29 -1.94 1.70
N TRP A 106 4.90 -1.09 0.75
CA TRP A 106 5.62 0.14 0.43
C TRP A 106 4.66 1.24 -0.02
N TYR A 107 5.12 2.49 0.08
CA TYR A 107 4.39 3.64 -0.43
C TYR A 107 4.55 3.76 -1.95
N TYR A 108 3.44 4.07 -2.62
CA TYR A 108 3.39 4.41 -4.03
C TYR A 108 2.91 5.86 -4.17
N ASP A 109 3.75 6.70 -4.77
CA ASP A 109 3.50 8.14 -4.92
C ASP A 109 2.46 8.49 -6.00
N GLY A 110 1.84 7.46 -6.58
CA GLY A 110 0.84 7.62 -7.63
C GLY A 110 1.47 7.80 -9.01
N TRP A 111 0.62 8.14 -9.97
CA TRP A 111 1.03 8.60 -11.29
C TRP A 111 0.67 10.07 -11.46
N MET A 112 1.50 10.78 -12.23
CA MET A 112 1.16 12.06 -12.82
C MET A 112 0.70 11.77 -14.25
N ASP A 113 -0.44 12.33 -14.65
CA ASP A 113 -0.85 12.35 -16.06
C ASP A 113 0.06 13.31 -16.86
#